data_AF-J3GQ00-F1
#
_entry.id   AF-J3GQ00-F1
#
_cell.length_a   1.000
_cell.length_b   1.000
_cell.length_c   1.000
_cell.angle_alpha   90.00
_cell.angle_beta   90.00
_cell.angle_gamma   90.00
#
_symmetry.space_group_name_H-M   'P 1'
#
loop_
_entity.id
_entity.type
_entity.pdbx_description
1 polymer ?
#
loop_
_entity_poly.entity_id
_entity_poly.type
_entity_poly.pdbx_seq_one_letter_code
_entity_poly.pdbx_strand_id
1 'polypeptide(L)'
;MSEPKVIYLGPACEADTGDGRTWAEDNPWPDCECGHGPVQYVLGETFNRIKAERDALQLRLNAADQRIDELINPARSEADDALVLIVDHQQFIAGEYEDLVDKASDFQDRAYALGIARGILRSAALNTPQ
;
A
#
# COMPACT_ATOMS: atom_id res chain seq x y z
N MET A 1 29.71 -19.05 4.00
CA MET A 1 30.15 -17.71 3.60
C MET A 1 31.44 -17.45 4.35
N SER A 2 32.57 -17.31 3.66
CA SER A 2 33.85 -17.03 4.33
C SER A 2 33.87 -15.57 4.76
N GLU A 3 34.32 -15.30 5.98
CA GLU A 3 34.46 -13.93 6.48
C GLU A 3 35.37 -13.10 5.56
N PRO A 4 35.05 -11.81 5.32
CA PRO A 4 35.90 -10.94 4.54
C PRO A 4 37.25 -10.82 5.25
N LYS A 5 38.34 -11.05 4.53
CA LYS A 5 39.68 -10.88 5.10
C LYS A 5 39.93 -9.38 5.29
N VAL A 6 39.90 -8.96 6.56
CA VAL A 6 40.17 -7.59 7.00
C VAL A 6 41.67 -7.46 7.29
N ILE A 7 42.23 -6.30 6.99
CA ILE A 7 43.58 -5.91 7.39
C ILE A 7 43.44 -4.61 8.18
N TYR A 8 44.12 -4.54 9.30
CA TYR A 8 44.10 -3.38 10.18
C TYR A 8 45.34 -2.52 9.93
N LEU A 9 45.15 -1.21 9.88
CA LEU A 9 46.21 -0.22 9.91
C LEU A 9 46.26 0.38 11.31
N GLY A 10 47.45 0.49 11.87
CA GLY A 10 47.66 1.01 13.21
C GLY A 10 47.06 2.41 13.43
N PRO A 11 46.74 2.75 14.69
CA PRO A 11 46.10 4.00 15.04
C PRO A 11 46.96 5.20 14.65
N ALA A 12 46.34 6.37 14.48
CA ALA A 12 47.03 7.57 14.02
C ALA A 12 48.21 7.98 14.91
N CYS A 13 48.16 7.69 16.22
CA CYS A 13 49.23 7.97 17.18
C CYS A 13 50.51 7.14 16.96
N GLU A 14 50.43 5.99 16.28
CA GLU A 14 51.62 5.19 15.92
C GLU A 14 52.46 5.90 14.84
N ALA A 15 51.86 6.81 14.07
CA ALA A 15 52.58 7.59 13.08
C ALA A 15 53.71 8.44 13.71
N ASP A 16 53.55 8.85 14.97
CA ASP A 16 54.51 9.69 15.70
C ASP A 16 55.67 8.89 16.30
N THR A 17 55.57 7.55 16.36
CA THR A 17 56.61 6.66 16.91
C THR A 17 57.78 6.36 15.95
N GLY A 18 57.79 6.96 14.77
CA GLY A 18 58.96 7.02 13.87
C GLY A 18 58.87 6.11 12.64
N ASP A 19 58.49 4.84 12.81
CA ASP A 19 58.38 3.87 11.70
C ASP A 19 57.08 4.02 10.87
N GLY A 20 56.25 4.99 11.22
CA GLY A 20 54.92 5.20 10.62
C GLY A 20 53.88 4.25 11.20
N ARG A 21 52.81 3.99 10.45
CA ARG A 21 51.71 3.11 10.88
C ARG A 21 51.91 1.69 10.37
N THR A 22 51.71 0.72 11.23
CA THR A 22 51.95 -0.70 10.94
C THR A 22 50.68 -1.38 10.40
N TRP A 23 50.84 -2.35 9.50
CA TRP A 23 49.74 -3.17 8.98
C TRP A 23 49.70 -4.54 9.68
N ALA A 24 48.51 -5.02 10.03
CA ALA A 24 48.33 -6.33 10.67
C ALA A 24 47.08 -7.06 10.14
N GLU A 25 47.14 -8.40 10.02
CA GLU A 25 45.98 -9.21 9.59
C GLU A 25 44.91 -9.29 10.70
N ASP A 26 45.34 -9.40 11.96
CA ASP A 26 44.48 -9.32 13.15
C ASP A 26 44.72 -7.99 13.87
N ASN A 27 43.72 -7.48 14.61
CA ASN A 27 43.91 -6.28 15.40
C ASN A 27 44.80 -6.55 16.64
N PRO A 28 46.06 -6.11 16.66
CA PRO A 28 46.94 -6.27 17.81
C PRO A 28 46.91 -5.04 18.74
N TRP A 29 46.22 -3.96 18.36
CA TRP A 29 46.26 -2.70 19.09
C TRP A 29 45.14 -2.65 20.13
N PRO A 30 45.48 -2.38 21.41
CA PRO A 30 44.48 -2.05 22.41
C PRO A 30 43.84 -0.69 22.11
N ASP A 31 42.69 -0.41 22.74
CA ASP A 31 42.04 0.89 22.64
C ASP A 31 43.00 1.98 23.16
N CYS A 32 43.46 2.85 22.26
CA CYS A 32 44.39 3.93 22.60
C CYS A 32 43.72 4.95 23.52
N GLU A 33 44.43 5.43 24.55
CA GLU A 33 44.00 6.56 25.40
C GLU A 33 43.77 7.86 24.61
N CYS A 34 44.35 7.94 23.41
CA CYS A 34 44.16 9.03 22.45
C CYS A 34 42.80 9.02 21.73
N GLY A 35 41.96 7.99 21.94
CA GLY A 35 40.64 7.85 21.31
C GLY A 35 40.65 7.45 19.82
N HIS A 36 41.84 7.28 19.23
CA HIS A 36 41.99 6.80 17.86
C HIS A 36 42.20 5.28 17.84
N GLY A 37 41.24 4.56 17.24
CA GLY A 37 41.35 3.14 16.99
C GLY A 37 42.05 2.81 15.65
N PRO A 38 42.41 1.54 15.43
CA PRO A 38 42.95 1.07 14.17
C PRO A 38 41.91 1.14 13.04
N VAL A 39 42.38 1.42 11.82
CA VAL A 39 41.53 1.54 10.63
C VAL A 39 41.40 0.18 9.95
N GLN A 40 40.17 -0.24 9.63
CA GLN A 40 39.89 -1.50 8.96
C GLN A 40 39.88 -1.34 7.43
N TYR A 41 40.63 -2.19 6.74
CA TYR A 41 40.67 -2.29 5.29
C TYR A 41 40.21 -3.67 4.86
N VAL A 42 39.40 -3.74 3.80
CA VAL A 42 39.00 -5.00 3.17
C VAL A 42 39.83 -5.17 1.90
N LEU A 43 40.35 -6.39 1.67
CA LEU A 43 41.07 -6.70 0.44
C LEU A 43 40.24 -6.33 -0.79
N GLY A 44 40.87 -5.68 -1.77
CA GLY A 44 40.20 -5.18 -2.98
C GLY A 44 39.45 -6.26 -3.76
N GLU A 45 39.93 -7.49 -3.78
CA GLU A 45 39.24 -8.64 -4.39
C GLU A 45 37.91 -8.98 -3.69
N THR A 46 37.90 -8.93 -2.35
CA THR A 46 36.69 -9.17 -1.55
C THR A 46 35.69 -8.04 -1.75
N PHE A 47 36.17 -6.80 -1.78
CA PHE A 47 35.35 -5.64 -2.10
C PHE A 47 34.73 -5.75 -3.51
N ASN A 48 35.52 -6.09 -4.52
CA ASN A 48 35.05 -6.24 -5.90
C ASN A 48 34.03 -7.38 -6.03
N ARG A 49 34.22 -8.50 -5.32
CA ARG A 49 33.25 -9.60 -5.28
C ARG A 49 31.93 -9.16 -4.66
N ILE A 50 31.97 -8.55 -3.48
CA ILE A 50 30.77 -8.05 -2.78
C ILE A 50 30.05 -7.00 -3.63
N LYS A 51 30.81 -6.12 -4.29
CA LYS A 51 30.27 -5.14 -5.22
C LYS A 51 29.54 -5.82 -6.39
N ALA A 52 30.14 -6.83 -7.01
CA ALA A 52 29.53 -7.56 -8.11
C ALA A 52 28.26 -8.32 -7.68
N GLU A 53 28.28 -8.94 -6.49
CA GLU A 53 27.11 -9.60 -5.91
C GLU A 53 25.98 -8.61 -5.63
N ARG A 54 26.29 -7.47 -5.02
CA ARG A 54 25.34 -6.39 -4.79
C ARG A 54 24.74 -5.88 -6.11
N ASP A 55 25.57 -5.65 -7.12
CA ASP A 55 25.11 -5.14 -8.42
C ASP A 55 24.19 -6.18 -9.11
N ALA A 56 24.51 -7.48 -9.00
CA ALA A 56 23.66 -8.57 -9.49
C ALA A 56 22.33 -8.67 -8.72
N LEU A 57 22.35 -8.49 -7.40
CA LEU A 57 21.15 -8.46 -6.57
C LEU A 57 20.28 -7.24 -6.88
N GLN A 58 20.88 -6.08 -7.10
CA GLN A 58 20.16 -4.86 -7.48
C GLN A 58 19.42 -5.05 -8.80
N LEU A 59 20.06 -5.69 -9.79
CA LEU A 59 19.39 -6.01 -11.05
C LEU A 59 18.18 -6.94 -10.86
N ARG A 60 18.32 -7.95 -9.99
CA ARG A 60 17.22 -8.87 -9.67
C ARG A 60 16.08 -8.18 -8.92
N LEU A 61 16.41 -7.27 -8.00
CA LEU A 61 15.43 -6.49 -7.26
C LEU A 61 14.63 -5.60 -8.21
N ASN A 62 15.30 -4.85 -9.08
CA ASN A 62 14.63 -4.00 -10.07
C ASN A 62 13.73 -4.82 -11.02
N ALA A 63 14.18 -6.02 -11.43
CA ALA A 63 13.36 -6.91 -12.25
C ALA A 63 12.15 -7.49 -11.50
N ALA A 64 12.28 -7.72 -10.18
CA ALA A 64 11.16 -8.14 -9.35
C ALA A 64 10.15 -7.01 -9.15
N ASP A 65 10.61 -5.79 -8.90
CA ASP A 65 9.77 -4.59 -8.78
C ASP A 65 8.99 -4.36 -10.07
N GLN A 66 9.64 -4.46 -11.24
CA GLN A 66 8.96 -4.35 -12.53
C GLN A 66 7.86 -5.42 -12.69
N ARG A 67 8.12 -6.68 -12.30
CA ARG A 67 7.11 -7.74 -12.36
C ARG A 67 5.95 -7.49 -11.41
N ILE A 68 6.22 -6.91 -10.24
CA ILE A 68 5.19 -6.53 -9.28
C ILE A 68 4.30 -5.44 -9.88
N ASP A 69 4.90 -4.41 -10.50
CA ASP A 69 4.15 -3.35 -11.17
C ASP A 69 3.30 -3.89 -12.33
N GLU A 70 3.84 -4.81 -13.13
CA GLU A 70 3.13 -5.47 -14.23
C GLU A 70 1.93 -6.30 -13.75
N LEU A 71 1.97 -6.86 -12.53
CA LEU A 71 0.86 -7.64 -11.97
C LEU A 71 -0.17 -6.78 -11.22
N ILE A 72 0.31 -5.77 -10.49
CA ILE A 72 -0.55 -4.96 -9.62
C ILE A 72 -1.34 -3.93 -10.41
N ASN A 73 -0.73 -3.26 -11.39
CA ASN A 73 -1.40 -2.21 -12.16
C ASN A 73 -2.66 -2.69 -12.89
N PRO A 74 -2.66 -3.81 -13.64
CA PRO A 74 -3.87 -4.30 -14.29
C PRO A 74 -4.93 -4.72 -13.27
N ALA A 75 -4.53 -5.42 -12.19
CA ALA A 75 -5.47 -5.84 -11.15
C ALA A 75 -6.15 -4.66 -10.44
N ARG A 76 -5.42 -3.55 -10.22
CA ARG A 76 -6.00 -2.31 -9.67
C ARG A 76 -6.95 -1.65 -10.68
N SER A 77 -6.54 -1.55 -11.94
CA SER A 77 -7.39 -0.97 -12.99
C SER A 77 -8.71 -1.73 -13.14
N GLU A 78 -8.66 -3.06 -13.19
CA GLU A 78 -9.86 -3.89 -13.30
C GLU A 78 -10.78 -3.74 -12.08
N ALA A 79 -10.21 -3.63 -10.88
CA ALA A 79 -10.98 -3.41 -9.66
C ALA A 79 -11.66 -2.03 -9.64
N ASP A 80 -10.95 -0.98 -10.08
CA ASP A 80 -11.48 0.37 -10.19
C ASP A 80 -12.61 0.44 -11.24
N ASP A 81 -12.42 -0.18 -12.40
CA ASP A 81 -13.44 -0.26 -13.46
C ASP A 81 -14.70 -1.01 -12.99
N ALA A 82 -14.52 -2.14 -12.29
CA ALA A 82 -15.63 -2.89 -11.71
C ALA A 82 -16.39 -2.08 -10.65
N LEU A 83 -15.68 -1.32 -9.81
CA LEU A 83 -16.29 -0.47 -8.80
C LEU A 83 -17.13 0.64 -9.43
N VAL A 84 -16.63 1.28 -10.49
CA VAL A 84 -17.39 2.31 -11.24
C VAL A 84 -18.69 1.73 -11.77
N LEU A 85 -18.65 0.53 -12.39
CA LEU A 85 -19.84 -0.12 -12.93
C LEU A 85 -20.86 -0.47 -11.84
N ILE A 86 -20.39 -0.95 -10.68
CA ILE A 86 -21.27 -1.28 -9.54
C ILE A 86 -21.95 -0.02 -9.01
N VAL A 87 -21.21 1.08 -8.85
CA VAL A 87 -21.75 2.34 -8.36
C VAL A 87 -22.79 2.91 -9.32
N ASP A 88 -22.51 2.90 -10.63
CA ASP A 88 -23.45 3.36 -11.65
C ASP A 88 -24.74 2.52 -11.65
N HIS A 89 -24.61 1.19 -11.58
CA HIS A 89 -25.76 0.30 -11.50
C HIS A 89 -26.60 0.52 -10.23
N GLN A 90 -25.97 0.77 -9.08
CA GLN A 90 -26.68 1.10 -7.84
C GLN A 90 -27.46 2.42 -7.96
N GLN A 91 -26.88 3.44 -8.60
CA GLN A 91 -27.57 4.72 -8.83
C GLN A 91 -28.77 4.54 -9.76
N PHE A 92 -28.63 3.74 -10.82
CA PHE A 92 -29.73 3.40 -11.72
C PHE A 92 -30.89 2.72 -10.98
N ILE A 93 -30.60 1.67 -10.19
CA ILE A 93 -31.62 0.96 -9.40
C ILE A 93 -32.28 1.89 -8.38
N ALA A 94 -31.50 2.74 -7.72
CA ALA A 94 -32.04 3.68 -6.73
C ALA A 94 -33.04 4.65 -7.37
N GLY A 95 -32.73 5.18 -8.56
CA GLY A 95 -33.65 6.04 -9.30
C GLY A 95 -34.95 5.33 -9.69
N GLU A 96 -34.88 4.10 -10.22
CA GLU A 96 -36.09 3.34 -10.55
C GLU A 96 -36.92 2.99 -9.30
N TYR A 97 -36.28 2.76 -8.15
CA TYR A 97 -36.97 2.49 -6.90
C TYR A 97 -37.74 3.71 -6.39
N GLU A 98 -37.16 4.92 -6.46
CA GLU A 98 -37.84 6.17 -6.10
C GLU A 98 -39.10 6.39 -6.96
N ASP A 99 -38.98 6.22 -8.27
CA ASP A 99 -40.12 6.31 -9.20
C ASP A 99 -41.26 5.33 -8.87
N LEU A 100 -40.91 4.12 -8.43
CA LEU A 100 -41.88 3.11 -8.02
C LEU A 100 -42.56 3.47 -6.69
N VAL A 101 -41.81 4.01 -5.74
CA VAL A 101 -42.33 4.46 -4.45
C VAL A 101 -43.32 5.61 -4.67
N ASP A 102 -42.99 6.58 -5.51
CA ASP A 102 -43.88 7.69 -5.85
C ASP A 102 -45.18 7.20 -6.49
N LYS A 103 -45.10 6.30 -7.47
CA LYS A 103 -46.28 5.69 -8.09
C LYS A 103 -47.12 4.92 -7.07
N ALA A 104 -46.49 4.18 -6.17
CA ALA A 104 -47.20 3.43 -5.13
C ALA A 104 -47.94 4.37 -4.17
N SER A 105 -47.32 5.50 -3.80
CA SER A 105 -47.95 6.55 -2.99
C SER A 105 -49.18 7.14 -3.68
N ASP A 106 -49.06 7.51 -4.97
CA ASP A 106 -50.17 8.03 -5.77
C ASP A 106 -51.36 7.05 -5.82
N PHE A 107 -51.08 5.76 -5.95
CA PHE A 107 -52.12 4.72 -5.92
C PHE A 107 -52.81 4.64 -4.56
N GLN A 108 -52.05 4.73 -3.47
CA GLN A 108 -52.57 4.67 -2.10
C GLN A 108 -53.47 5.88 -1.79
N ASP A 109 -53.06 7.08 -2.20
CA ASP A 109 -53.84 8.31 -2.04
C ASP A 109 -55.17 8.24 -2.80
N ARG A 110 -55.15 7.74 -4.04
CA ARG A 110 -56.38 7.55 -4.83
C ARG A 110 -57.30 6.51 -4.21
N ALA A 111 -56.76 5.40 -3.71
CA ALA A 111 -57.55 4.37 -3.03
C ALA A 111 -58.21 4.92 -1.75
N TYR A 112 -57.47 5.71 -0.97
CA TYR A 112 -57.99 6.37 0.23
C TYR A 112 -59.13 7.36 -0.11
N ALA A 113 -58.93 8.22 -1.11
CA ALA A 113 -59.94 9.16 -1.58
C ALA A 113 -61.22 8.47 -2.08
N LEU A 114 -61.09 7.36 -2.82
CA LEU A 114 -62.22 6.54 -3.25
C LEU A 114 -62.95 5.89 -2.07
N GLY A 115 -62.21 5.42 -1.06
CA GLY A 115 -62.79 4.90 0.17
C GLY A 115 -63.65 5.93 0.90
N ILE A 116 -63.15 7.16 1.03
CA ILE A 116 -63.90 8.29 1.61
C ILE A 116 -65.16 8.58 0.78
N ALA A 117 -65.01 8.75 -0.54
CA ALA A 117 -66.14 9.06 -1.42
C ALA A 117 -67.22 7.98 -1.36
N ARG A 118 -66.83 6.70 -1.35
CA ARG A 118 -67.76 5.57 -1.19
C ARG A 118 -68.45 5.60 0.17
N GLY A 119 -67.75 5.94 1.24
CA GLY A 119 -68.32 6.13 2.58
C GLY A 119 -69.39 7.22 2.60
N ILE A 120 -69.08 8.39 2.03
CA ILE A 120 -70.01 9.53 1.92
C ILE A 120 -71.25 9.13 1.12
N LEU A 121 -71.09 8.56 -0.08
CA LEU A 121 -72.21 8.12 -0.91
C LEU A 121 -73.10 7.09 -0.20
N ARG A 122 -72.49 6.15 0.54
CA ARG A 122 -73.23 5.15 1.32
C ARG A 122 -74.03 5.79 2.45
N SER A 123 -73.47 6.77 3.16
CA SER A 123 -74.19 7.52 4.20
C SER A 123 -75.32 8.38 3.63
N ALA A 124 -75.12 8.99 2.45
CA ALA A 124 -76.14 9.79 1.79
C ALA A 124 -77.33 8.93 1.34
N ALA A 125 -77.08 7.75 0.77
CA ALA A 125 -78.12 6.81 0.35
C ALA A 125 -78.96 6.27 1.53
N LEU A 126 -78.36 6.12 2.72
CA LEU A 126 -79.05 5.68 3.94
C LEU A 126 -79.89 6.80 4.59
N ASN A 127 -79.61 8.06 4.29
CA ASN A 127 -80.29 9.23 4.87
C ASN A 127 -81.32 9.88 3.93
N THR A 128 -81.59 9.30 2.77
CA THR A 128 -82.68 9.76 1.87
C THR A 128 -84.04 9.33 2.43
N PRO A 129 -84.92 10.27 2.84
CA PRO A 129 -86.26 9.91 3.31
C PRO A 129 -87.10 9.36 2.16
N GLN A 130 -87.84 8.28 2.42
CA GLN A 130 -88.85 7.70 1.51
C GLN A 130 -90.03 8.65 1.29
#